data_AF-A0A0G1V6C2-F1
#
_entry.id   AF-A0A0G1V6C2-F1
#
_cell.length_a   1.000
_cell.length_b   1.000
_cell.length_c   1.000
_cell.angle_alpha   90.00
_cell.angle_beta   90.00
_cell.angle_gamma   90.00
#
_symmetry.space_group_name_H-M   'P 1'
#
loop_
_entity.id
_entity.type
_entity.pdbx_description
1 polymer ?
#
loop_
_entity_poly.entity_id
_entity_poly.type
_entity_poly.pdbx_seq_one_letter_code
_entity_poly.pdbx_strand_id
1 'polypeptide(L)'
;MAESNKSTKKTKTSPAKTAALKNRAVAARTRAREASRGHANGFVEFLRTQGVVGLAVGLAIGTAAGATVKTLVEGFINPIVQFIVGTREGLEASTWTLELWGRTADFKWGAFVSSAITLLATALVIYMIIHFAKLDRLDKKKE
;
A
#
# COMPACT_ATOMS: atom_id res chain seq x y z
N MET A 1 -26.46 18.29 73.37
CA MET A 1 -27.01 17.29 72.44
C MET A 1 -27.02 17.93 71.06
N ALA A 2 -26.00 17.62 70.25
CA ALA A 2 -26.08 16.80 69.02
C ALA A 2 -26.49 17.66 67.79
N GLU A 3 -25.53 17.96 66.88
CA GLU A 3 -25.43 17.41 65.49
C GLU A 3 -26.49 18.01 64.53
N SER A 4 -26.30 18.34 63.25
CA SER A 4 -25.34 17.94 62.24
C SER A 4 -25.50 18.86 61.00
N ASN A 5 -24.36 19.17 60.38
CA ASN A 5 -24.10 19.37 58.94
C ASN A 5 -25.29 19.46 57.95
N LYS A 6 -25.36 20.55 57.19
CA LYS A 6 -25.72 20.46 55.77
C LYS A 6 -24.96 21.47 54.92
N SER A 7 -23.88 20.97 54.31
CA SER A 7 -23.22 21.51 53.12
C SER A 7 -24.22 22.02 52.08
N THR A 8 -24.24 23.33 51.84
CA THR A 8 -24.67 23.90 50.56
C THR A 8 -23.82 25.11 50.24
N LYS A 9 -22.59 24.87 49.79
CA LYS A 9 -21.75 25.86 49.12
C LYS A 9 -22.35 26.12 47.74
N LYS A 10 -23.37 26.99 47.66
CA LYS A 10 -23.86 27.53 46.38
C LYS A 10 -22.79 28.45 45.81
N THR A 11 -21.92 27.89 44.97
CA THR A 11 -21.02 28.62 44.08
C THR A 11 -21.88 29.48 43.15
N LYS A 12 -22.01 30.77 43.47
CA LYS A 12 -22.53 31.79 42.57
C LYS A 12 -21.52 31.98 41.44
N THR A 13 -21.69 31.25 40.35
CA THR A 13 -20.94 31.48 39.12
C THR A 13 -21.44 32.79 38.51
N SER A 14 -20.69 33.86 38.72
CA SER A 14 -20.93 35.17 38.11
C SER A 14 -21.02 35.04 36.57
N PRO A 15 -21.99 35.69 35.90
CA PRO A 15 -22.19 35.57 34.44
C PRO A 15 -20.95 35.93 33.62
N ALA A 16 -20.06 36.75 34.18
CA ALA A 16 -18.76 37.08 33.61
C ALA A 16 -17.78 35.89 33.54
N LYS A 17 -17.82 34.95 34.50
CA LYS A 17 -16.96 33.75 34.52
C LYS A 17 -17.41 32.72 33.48
N THR A 18 -18.71 32.57 33.27
CA THR A 18 -19.27 31.62 32.30
C THR A 18 -18.99 32.05 30.86
N ALA A 19 -19.06 33.36 30.55
CA ALA A 19 -18.71 33.93 29.25
C ALA A 19 -17.20 33.83 28.95
N ALA A 20 -16.34 34.11 29.94
CA ALA A 20 -14.88 33.99 29.79
C ALA A 20 -14.42 32.53 29.58
N LEU A 21 -15.07 31.56 30.22
CA LEU A 21 -14.80 30.13 30.03
C LEU A 21 -15.24 29.66 28.63
N LYS A 22 -16.39 30.13 28.14
CA LYS A 22 -16.87 29.81 26.78
C LYS A 22 -15.94 30.38 25.70
N ASN A 23 -15.50 31.64 25.86
CA ASN A 23 -14.59 32.29 24.92
C ASN A 23 -13.20 31.65 24.91
N ARG A 24 -12.70 31.21 26.07
CA ARG A 24 -11.46 30.42 26.16
C ARG A 24 -11.58 29.03 25.53
N ALA A 25 -12.71 28.36 25.72
CA ALA A 25 -12.98 27.06 25.09
C ALA A 25 -13.09 27.16 23.56
N VAL A 26 -13.70 28.24 23.04
CA VAL A 26 -13.78 28.52 21.61
C VAL A 26 -12.39 28.85 21.04
N ALA A 27 -11.62 29.70 21.72
CA ALA A 27 -10.24 30.03 21.32
C ALA A 27 -9.28 28.83 21.37
N ALA A 28 -9.47 27.90 22.31
CA ALA A 28 -8.70 26.67 22.37
C ALA A 28 -9.05 25.72 21.22
N ARG A 29 -10.34 25.60 20.86
CA ARG A 29 -10.80 24.78 19.72
C ARG A 29 -10.35 25.32 18.37
N THR A 30 -10.34 26.64 18.17
CA THR A 30 -9.86 27.26 16.93
C THR A 30 -8.35 27.09 16.78
N ARG A 31 -7.57 27.32 17.84
CA ARG A 31 -6.11 27.08 17.82
C ARG A 31 -5.74 25.61 17.59
N ALA A 32 -6.47 24.68 18.21
CA ALA A 32 -6.26 23.25 17.96
C ALA A 32 -6.59 22.87 16.51
N ARG A 33 -7.63 23.47 15.91
CA ARG A 33 -7.97 23.29 14.49
C ARG A 33 -6.97 23.94 13.55
N GLU A 34 -6.42 25.11 13.88
CA GLU A 34 -5.38 25.78 13.08
C GLU A 34 -4.05 25.05 13.13
N ALA A 35 -3.65 24.57 14.32
CA ALA A 35 -2.45 23.75 14.46
C ALA A 35 -2.56 22.43 13.69
N SER A 36 -3.70 21.75 13.75
CA SER A 36 -3.91 20.51 12.96
C SER A 36 -4.06 20.78 11.46
N ARG A 37 -4.66 21.90 11.06
CA ARG A 37 -4.69 22.34 9.66
C ARG A 37 -3.32 22.78 9.14
N GLY A 38 -2.46 23.36 9.97
CA GLY A 38 -1.11 23.79 9.56
C GLY A 38 -0.26 22.59 9.12
N HIS A 39 -0.27 21.51 9.91
CA HIS A 39 0.47 20.29 9.57
C HIS A 39 -0.17 19.54 8.39
N ALA A 40 -1.50 19.42 8.36
CA ALA A 40 -2.20 18.75 7.26
C ALA A 40 -2.07 19.51 5.93
N ASN A 41 -2.25 20.84 5.95
CA ASN A 41 -2.09 21.68 4.76
C ASN A 41 -0.63 21.71 4.30
N GLY A 42 0.34 21.78 5.23
CA GLY A 42 1.76 21.74 4.88
C GLY A 42 2.16 20.42 4.23
N PHE A 43 1.60 19.30 4.69
CA PHE A 43 1.81 17.99 4.08
C PHE A 43 1.16 17.88 2.70
N VAL A 44 -0.09 18.32 2.55
CA VAL A 44 -0.78 18.34 1.24
C VAL A 44 -0.03 19.21 0.23
N GLU A 45 0.50 20.36 0.66
CA GLU A 45 1.30 21.24 -0.18
C GLU A 45 2.63 20.58 -0.60
N PHE A 46 3.28 19.84 0.31
CA PHE A 46 4.47 19.05 0.01
C PHE A 46 4.21 17.96 -1.03
N LEU A 47 3.17 17.15 -0.84
CA LEU A 47 2.73 16.10 -1.77
C LEU A 47 2.49 16.66 -3.17
N ARG A 48 1.87 17.84 -3.25
CA ARG A 48 1.60 18.55 -4.51
C ARG A 48 2.87 19.10 -5.14
N THR A 49 3.74 19.73 -4.36
CA THR A 49 4.98 20.37 -4.86
C THR A 49 6.00 19.35 -5.37
N GLN A 50 6.10 18.19 -4.71
CA GLN A 50 7.08 17.14 -5.07
C GLN A 50 6.52 16.12 -6.07
N GLY A 51 5.30 16.29 -6.58
CA GLY A 51 4.70 15.38 -7.56
C GLY A 51 4.44 13.95 -7.05
N VAL A 52 4.51 13.72 -5.73
CA VAL A 52 4.39 12.38 -5.11
C VAL A 52 3.01 11.75 -5.35
N VAL A 53 1.98 12.59 -5.52
CA VAL A 53 0.62 12.11 -5.84
C VAL A 53 0.59 11.30 -7.13
N GLY A 54 1.31 11.75 -8.18
CA GLY A 54 1.37 11.03 -9.45
C GLY A 54 2.09 9.68 -9.32
N LEU A 55 3.20 9.65 -8.56
CA LEU A 55 3.92 8.41 -8.25
C LEU A 55 3.06 7.42 -7.45
N ALA A 56 2.34 7.91 -6.44
CA ALA A 56 1.47 7.08 -5.61
C ALA A 56 0.33 6.45 -6.43
N VAL A 57 -0.32 7.23 -7.30
CA VAL A 57 -1.38 6.72 -8.18
C VAL A 57 -0.81 5.74 -9.21
N GLY A 58 0.32 6.06 -9.84
CA GLY A 58 0.99 5.18 -10.79
C GLY A 58 1.38 3.83 -10.18
N LEU A 59 1.92 3.84 -8.96
CA LEU A 59 2.26 2.61 -8.23
C LEU A 59 1.01 1.82 -7.81
N ALA A 60 -0.04 2.49 -7.33
CA ALA A 60 -1.28 1.82 -6.93
C ALA A 60 -1.96 1.13 -8.13
N ILE A 61 -2.05 1.80 -9.27
CA ILE A 61 -2.61 1.22 -10.50
C ILE A 61 -1.67 0.14 -11.04
N GLY A 62 -0.36 0.38 -11.05
CA GLY A 62 0.64 -0.57 -11.54
C GLY A 62 0.66 -1.89 -10.78
N THR A 63 0.51 -1.84 -9.45
CA THR A 63 0.44 -3.06 -8.62
C THR A 63 -0.84 -3.84 -8.87
N ALA A 64 -2.00 -3.17 -8.98
CA ALA A 64 -3.27 -3.82 -9.29
C ALA A 64 -3.30 -4.43 -10.71
N ALA A 65 -2.79 -3.69 -11.70
CA ALA A 65 -2.66 -4.17 -13.08
C ALA A 65 -1.69 -5.36 -13.16
N GLY A 66 -0.52 -5.27 -12.51
CA GLY A 66 0.45 -6.35 -12.43
C GLY A 66 -0.13 -7.62 -11.78
N ALA A 67 -0.92 -7.49 -10.71
CA ALA A 67 -1.60 -8.60 -10.08
C ALA A 67 -2.59 -9.30 -11.03
N THR A 68 -3.37 -8.51 -11.78
CA THR A 68 -4.32 -9.05 -12.77
C THR A 68 -3.60 -9.83 -13.87
N VAL A 69 -2.51 -9.29 -14.40
CA VAL A 69 -1.71 -10.00 -15.42
C VAL A 69 -1.08 -11.25 -14.85
N LYS A 70 -0.57 -11.20 -13.61
CA LYS A 70 -0.02 -12.38 -12.94
C LYS A 70 -1.07 -13.49 -12.84
N THR A 71 -2.29 -13.19 -12.41
CA THR A 71 -3.37 -14.18 -12.34
C THR A 71 -3.71 -14.75 -13.73
N LEU A 72 -3.68 -13.92 -14.78
CA LEU A 72 -3.87 -14.38 -16.16
C LEU A 72 -2.76 -15.36 -16.60
N VAL A 73 -1.51 -15.03 -16.29
CA VAL A 73 -0.34 -15.88 -16.59
C VAL A 73 -0.42 -17.19 -15.82
N GLU A 74 -0.75 -17.12 -14.54
CA GLU A 74 -0.91 -18.30 -13.68
C GLU A 74 -2.07 -19.20 -14.14
N GLY A 75 -3.16 -18.61 -14.65
CA GLY A 75 -4.32 -19.36 -15.12
C GLY A 75 -4.16 -19.97 -16.51
N PHE A 76 -3.46 -19.29 -17.44
CA PHE A 76 -3.39 -19.72 -18.85
C PHE A 76 -2.01 -20.19 -19.28
N ILE A 77 -0.94 -19.52 -18.86
CA ILE A 77 0.42 -19.83 -19.31
C ILE A 77 1.04 -20.94 -18.46
N ASN A 78 0.85 -20.93 -17.13
CA ASN A 78 1.41 -21.97 -16.27
C ASN A 78 0.95 -23.39 -16.66
N PRO A 79 -0.32 -23.66 -17.02
CA PRO A 79 -0.73 -24.99 -17.49
C PRO A 79 -0.01 -25.42 -18.78
N ILE A 80 0.23 -24.49 -19.72
CA ILE A 80 0.96 -24.76 -20.97
C ILE A 80 2.42 -25.09 -20.67
N VAL A 81 3.05 -24.30 -19.79
CA VAL A 81 4.42 -24.56 -19.31
C VAL A 81 4.49 -25.90 -18.59
N GLN A 82 3.51 -26.21 -17.74
CA GLN A 82 3.44 -27.49 -17.03
C GLN A 82 3.27 -28.68 -17.97
N PHE A 83 2.55 -28.51 -19.07
CA PHE A 83 2.39 -29.54 -20.09
C PHE A 83 3.70 -29.85 -20.82
N ILE A 84 4.55 -28.84 -21.05
CA ILE A 84 5.82 -29.00 -21.78
C ILE A 84 6.97 -29.41 -20.86
N VAL A 85 7.05 -28.81 -19.67
CA VAL A 85 8.21 -28.89 -18.76
C VAL A 85 7.95 -29.85 -17.58
N GLY A 86 6.70 -30.23 -17.34
CA GLY A 86 6.26 -31.04 -16.19
C GLY A 86 5.54 -30.21 -15.12
N THR A 87 4.79 -30.87 -14.23
CA THR A 87 3.99 -30.23 -13.16
C THR A 87 4.84 -29.26 -12.33
N ARG A 88 4.23 -28.16 -11.86
CA ARG A 88 4.90 -27.16 -11.02
C ARG A 88 5.45 -27.81 -9.76
N GLU A 89 4.75 -28.79 -9.18
CA GLU A 89 5.28 -29.55 -8.04
C GLU A 89 6.54 -30.34 -8.41
N GLY A 90 6.65 -30.90 -9.62
CA GLY A 90 7.83 -31.64 -10.07
C GLY A 90 9.06 -30.77 -10.30
N LEU A 91 8.85 -29.55 -10.83
CA LEU A 91 9.92 -28.56 -10.94
C LEU A 91 10.31 -28.03 -9.58
N GLU A 92 9.35 -27.62 -8.74
CA GLU A 92 9.63 -27.07 -7.41
C GLU A 92 10.18 -28.11 -6.42
N ALA A 93 9.85 -29.39 -6.59
CA ALA A 93 10.41 -30.52 -5.87
C ALA A 93 11.80 -30.95 -6.39
N SER A 94 12.29 -30.37 -7.48
CA SER A 94 13.69 -30.55 -7.88
C SER A 94 14.60 -29.83 -6.88
N THR A 95 14.93 -30.56 -5.82
CA THR A 95 15.86 -30.18 -4.76
C THR A 95 17.21 -30.80 -5.07
N TRP A 96 18.26 -29.96 -5.10
CA TRP A 96 19.62 -30.48 -5.07
C TRP A 96 20.05 -30.59 -3.61
N THR A 97 20.13 -31.82 -3.11
CA THR A 97 20.62 -32.12 -1.75
C THR A 97 22.14 -32.08 -1.77
N LEU A 98 22.73 -31.01 -1.24
CA LEU A 98 24.16 -30.93 -1.01
C LEU A 98 24.43 -31.31 0.45
N GLU A 99 25.03 -32.46 0.67
CA GLU A 99 25.62 -32.82 1.96
C GLU A 99 27.06 -32.37 2.01
N LEU A 100 27.35 -31.36 2.84
CA LEU A 100 28.70 -30.94 3.17
C LEU A 100 28.85 -30.93 4.70
N TRP A 101 29.92 -31.55 5.20
CA TRP A 101 30.29 -31.53 6.62
C TRP A 101 29.19 -32.02 7.59
N GLY A 102 28.45 -33.07 7.21
CA GLY A 102 27.39 -33.64 8.05
C GLY A 102 26.16 -32.75 8.21
N ARG A 103 25.99 -31.76 7.34
CA ARG A 103 24.83 -30.86 7.32
C ARG A 103 24.22 -30.89 5.91
N THR A 104 22.99 -31.38 5.84
CA THR A 104 22.23 -31.49 4.59
C THR A 104 21.59 -30.13 4.29
N ALA A 105 21.85 -29.58 3.10
CA ALA A 105 21.21 -28.36 2.62
C ALA A 105 20.41 -28.65 1.35
N ASP A 106 19.09 -28.47 1.42
CA ASP A 106 18.18 -28.65 0.30
C ASP A 106 18.14 -27.38 -0.57
N PHE A 107 18.87 -27.37 -1.68
CA PHE A 107 18.80 -26.28 -2.65
C PHE A 107 17.57 -26.47 -3.56
N LYS A 108 16.48 -25.78 -3.23
CA LYS A 108 15.23 -25.71 -4.02
C LYS A 108 15.39 -24.80 -5.25
N TRP A 109 16.27 -25.16 -6.18
CA TRP A 109 16.49 -24.40 -7.43
C TRP A 109 15.26 -24.42 -8.34
N GLY A 110 14.44 -25.46 -8.21
CA GLY A 110 13.15 -25.59 -8.88
C GLY A 110 12.20 -24.40 -8.71
N ALA A 111 12.06 -23.91 -7.47
CA ALA A 111 11.21 -22.75 -7.16
C ALA A 111 11.72 -21.47 -7.83
N PHE A 112 13.04 -21.30 -7.92
CA PHE A 112 13.63 -20.16 -8.61
C PHE A 112 13.32 -20.21 -10.11
N VAL A 113 13.52 -21.35 -10.77
CA VAL A 113 13.23 -21.51 -12.20
C VAL A 113 11.74 -21.33 -12.51
N SER A 114 10.86 -21.91 -11.68
CA SER A 114 9.40 -21.70 -11.74
C SER A 114 9.04 -20.20 -11.67
N SER A 115 9.65 -19.47 -10.73
CA SER A 115 9.42 -18.03 -10.58
C SER A 115 9.96 -17.21 -11.76
N ALA A 116 11.11 -17.60 -12.33
CA ALA A 116 11.72 -16.95 -13.48
C ALA A 116 10.87 -17.14 -14.75
N ILE A 117 10.33 -18.35 -14.97
CA ILE A 117 9.41 -18.61 -16.08
C ILE A 117 8.13 -17.77 -15.93
N THR A 118 7.57 -17.71 -14.72
CA THR A 118 6.39 -16.89 -14.43
C THR A 118 6.66 -15.40 -14.70
N LEU A 119 7.84 -14.90 -14.33
CA LEU A 119 8.27 -13.52 -14.59
C LEU A 119 8.36 -13.24 -16.09
N LEU A 120 9.04 -14.11 -16.86
CA LEU A 120 9.19 -13.96 -18.31
C LEU A 120 7.84 -14.03 -19.02
N ALA A 121 6.96 -14.95 -18.61
CA ALA A 121 5.61 -15.05 -19.15
C ALA A 121 4.78 -13.80 -18.85
N THR A 122 4.86 -13.27 -17.63
CA THR A 122 4.18 -12.02 -17.25
C THR A 122 4.68 -10.85 -18.08
N ALA A 123 6.01 -10.72 -18.25
CA ALA A 123 6.60 -9.68 -19.10
C ALA A 123 6.16 -9.81 -20.56
N LEU A 124 6.11 -11.05 -21.10
CA LEU A 124 5.64 -11.32 -22.45
C LEU A 124 4.18 -10.91 -22.66
N VAL A 125 3.31 -11.24 -21.70
CA VAL A 125 1.89 -10.86 -21.76
C VAL A 125 1.72 -9.34 -21.71
N ILE A 126 2.46 -8.65 -20.84
CA ILE A 126 2.44 -7.17 -20.78
C ILE A 126 2.89 -6.59 -22.12
N TYR A 127 3.99 -7.08 -22.68
CA TYR A 127 4.48 -6.65 -23.99
C TYR A 127 3.42 -6.86 -25.07
N MET A 128 2.80 -8.03 -25.11
CA MET A 128 1.74 -8.34 -26.06
C MET A 128 0.55 -7.38 -25.93
N ILE A 129 0.08 -7.11 -24.70
CA ILE A 129 -1.04 -6.18 -24.46
C ILE A 129 -0.69 -4.78 -24.97
N ILE A 130 0.48 -4.24 -24.64
CA ILE A 130 0.91 -2.90 -25.05
C ILE A 130 1.05 -2.82 -26.58
N HIS A 131 1.64 -3.85 -27.18
CA HIS A 131 1.84 -3.93 -28.62
C HIS A 131 0.50 -4.04 -29.38
N PHE A 132 -0.42 -4.90 -28.92
CA PHE A 132 -1.77 -5.03 -29.50
C PHE A 132 -2.61 -3.77 -29.31
N ALA A 133 -2.48 -3.11 -28.16
CA ALA A 133 -3.14 -1.82 -27.89
C ALA A 133 -2.65 -0.69 -28.81
N LYS A 134 -1.59 -0.91 -29.62
CA LYS A 134 -1.06 0.07 -30.59
C LYS A 134 -0.74 1.43 -29.96
N LEU A 135 -0.37 1.46 -28.68
CA LEU A 135 0.13 2.69 -28.03
C LEU A 135 1.45 3.16 -28.69
N ASP A 136 2.21 2.24 -29.29
CA ASP A 136 3.35 2.52 -30.18
C ASP A 136 3.00 3.38 -31.41
N ARG A 137 1.73 3.35 -31.85
CA ARG A 137 1.26 4.13 -33.01
C ARG A 137 0.61 5.47 -32.63
N LEU A 138 0.42 5.74 -31.34
CA LEU A 138 -0.10 7.01 -30.83
C LEU A 138 1.00 8.04 -30.59
N ASP A 139 2.26 7.64 -30.69
CA ASP A 139 3.39 8.55 -30.85
C ASP A 139 3.39 9.11 -32.29
N LYS A 140 2.37 9.90 -32.62
CA LYS A 140 2.45 10.78 -33.78
C LYS A 140 3.56 11.78 -33.46
N LYS A 141 4.63 11.73 -34.26
CA LYS A 141 5.70 12.75 -34.27
C LYS A 141 5.08 14.11 -33.99
N LYS A 142 5.54 14.75 -32.92
CA LYS A 142 5.37 16.20 -32.75
C LYS A 142 6.09 16.85 -33.94
N GLU A 143 5.32 17.27 -34.94
CA GLU A 143 5.64 18.46 -35.72
C GLU A 143 5.54 19.68 -34.79
#